data_AF-A0A7C2RBM4-F1
#
_entry.id   AF-A0A7C2RBM4-F1
#
_cell.length_a   1.000
_cell.length_b   1.000
_cell.length_c   1.000
_cell.angle_alpha   90.00
_cell.angle_beta   90.00
_cell.angle_gamma   90.00
#
_symmetry.space_group_name_H-M   'P 1'
#
loop_
_entity.id
_entity.type
_entity.pdbx_description
1 polymer ?
#
loop_
_entity_poly.entity_id
_entity_poly.type
_entity_poly.pdbx_seq_one_letter_code
_entity_poly.pdbx_strand_id
1 'polypeptide(L)' 'MPVTEKDISVDPDALQELLDLGSRATPTIVVAGEVIMGFDRNRLDHLLSAVGAAPD' A
#
# COMPACT_ATOMS: atom_id res chain seq x y z
N MET A 1 6.71 8.04 9.40
CA MET A 1 7.21 7.02 8.44
C MET A 1 7.21 7.63 7.06
N PRO A 2 8.25 7.43 6.24
CA PRO A 2 8.24 7.88 4.85
C PRO A 2 7.12 7.18 4.08
N VAL A 3 6.50 7.89 3.13
CA VAL A 3 5.48 7.36 2.22
C VAL A 3 5.85 7.73 0.80
N THR A 4 5.46 6.89 -0.15
CA THR A 4 5.59 7.19 -1.58
C THR A 4 4.20 7.10 -2.19
N GLU A 5 3.73 8.22 -2.74
CA GLU A 5 2.47 8.29 -3.45
C GLU A 5 2.67 7.91 -4.92
N LYS A 6 1.70 7.17 -5.47
CA LYS A 6 1.67 6.76 -6.88
C LYS A 6 0.29 7.07 -7.44
N ASP A 7 0.20 8.06 -8.34
CA ASP A 7 -1.06 8.49 -8.95
C ASP A 7 -1.27 7.80 -10.30
N ILE A 8 -2.10 6.75 -10.28
CA ILE A 8 -2.45 5.97 -11.47
C ILE A 8 -3.19 6.75 -12.56
N SER A 9 -3.68 7.96 -12.26
CA SER A 9 -4.37 8.79 -13.25
C SER A 9 -3.42 9.50 -14.20
N VAL A 10 -2.15 9.65 -13.81
CA VAL A 10 -1.11 10.34 -14.59
C VAL A 10 0.16 9.51 -14.77
N ASP A 11 0.33 8.41 -14.04
CA ASP A 11 1.47 7.50 -14.11
C ASP A 11 1.02 6.10 -14.60
N PRO A 12 1.27 5.77 -15.88
CA PRO A 12 0.96 4.46 -16.45
C PRO A 12 1.72 3.30 -15.80
N ASP A 13 2.93 3.53 -15.29
CA ASP A 13 3.73 2.48 -14.64
C ASP A 13 3.14 2.17 -13.26
N ALA A 14 2.68 3.19 -12.53
CA ALA A 14 1.91 3.00 -11.30
C ALA A 14 0.60 2.24 -11.53
N LEU A 15 -0.10 2.51 -12.64
CA LEU A 15 -1.30 1.76 -13.02
C LEU A 15 -0.95 0.29 -13.29
N GLN A 16 0.13 0.01 -14.02
CA GLN A 16 0.56 -1.35 -14.29
C GLN A 16 0.91 -2.09 -12.99
N GLU A 17 1.66 -1.44 -12.08
CA GLU A 17 1.96 -2.00 -10.76
C GLU A 17 0.70 -2.32 -9.95
N LEU A 18 -0.31 -1.44 -9.95
CA LEU A 18 -1.60 -1.69 -9.31
C LEU A 18 -2.27 -2.98 -9.84
N LEU A 19 -2.26 -3.15 -11.16
CA LEU A 19 -2.84 -4.32 -11.83
C LEU A 19 -2.05 -5.60 -11.53
N ASP A 20 -0.72 -5.52 -11.47
CA ASP A 20 0.17 -6.64 -11.15
C ASP A 20 -0.02 -7.11 -9.69
N LEU A 21 -0.36 -6.19 -8.77
CA LEU A 21 -0.80 -6.50 -7.41
C LEU A 21 -2.19 -7.18 -7.35
N GLY A 22 -2.88 -7.33 -8.49
CA GLY A 22 -4.23 -7.88 -8.59
C GLY A 22 -5.33 -6.91 -8.16
N SER A 23 -4.99 -5.65 -7.87
CA SER A 23 -5.96 -4.63 -7.48
C SER A 23 -6.58 -3.95 -8.70
N ARG A 24 -7.78 -3.41 -8.51
CA ARG A 24 -8.54 -2.68 -9.54
C ARG A 24 -9.09 -1.35 -9.07
N ALA A 25 -8.75 -0.94 -7.84
CA ALA A 25 -9.31 0.26 -7.23
C ALA A 25 -8.26 0.97 -6.37
N THR A 26 -8.43 2.28 -6.28
CA THR A 26 -7.72 3.11 -5.33
C THR A 26 -8.58 3.33 -4.08
N PRO A 27 -7.95 3.54 -2.91
CA PRO A 27 -6.52 3.36 -2.66
C PRO A 27 -6.12 1.87 -2.65
N THR A 28 -4.86 1.57 -2.98
CA THR A 28 -4.20 0.31 -2.65
C THR A 28 -2.93 0.67 -1.91
N ILE A 29 -2.75 0.10 -0.73
CA ILE A 29 -1.68 0.47 0.21
C ILE A 29 -0.78 -0.73 0.40
N VAL A 30 0.53 -0.55 0.23
CA VAL A 30 1.53 -1.59 0.48
C VAL A 30 2.33 -1.22 1.71
N VAL A 31 2.34 -2.08 2.72
CA VAL A 31 3.11 -1.90 3.96
C VAL A 31 4.02 -3.10 4.14
N ALA A 32 5.34 -2.90 4.04
CA ALA A 32 6.33 -3.98 4.15
C ALA A 32 6.03 -5.21 3.26
N GLY A 33 5.51 -4.98 2.05
CA GLY A 33 5.13 -6.03 1.10
C GLY A 33 3.70 -6.56 1.26
N GLU A 34 3.03 -6.25 2.37
CA GLU A 34 1.61 -6.59 2.58
C GLU A 34 0.69 -5.63 1.84
N VAL A 35 -0.21 -6.18 1.02
CA VAL A 35 -1.14 -5.41 0.19
C VAL A 35 -2.49 -5.26 0.89
N ILE A 36 -2.97 -4.02 1.02
CA ILE A 36 -4.32 -3.66 1.43
C ILE A 36 -5.03 -3.03 0.22
N MET A 37 -6.08 -3.70 -0.26
CA MET A 37 -6.96 -3.15 -1.30
C MET A 37 -8.09 -2.34 -0.64
N GLY A 38 -8.30 -1.11 -1.11
CA GLY A 38 -9.20 -0.16 -0.46
C GLY A 38 -8.63 0.42 0.82
N PHE A 39 -9.50 0.95 1.68
CA PHE A 39 -9.11 1.52 2.96
C PHE A 39 -9.67 0.69 4.12
N ASP A 40 -8.77 0.07 4.88
CA ASP A 40 -9.06 -0.62 6.14
C ASP A 40 -8.16 -0.07 7.24
N ARG A 41 -8.74 0.75 8.13
CA ARG A 41 -8.00 1.44 9.19
C ARG A 41 -7.41 0.46 10.21
N ASN A 42 -8.16 -0.56 10.59
CA ASN A 42 -7.71 -1.50 11.63
C ASN A 42 -6.53 -2.34 11.12
N ARG A 43 -6.62 -2.82 9.87
CA ARG A 43 -5.53 -3.57 9.26
C ARG A 43 -4.29 -2.70 9.04
N LEU A 44 -4.47 -1.45 8.60
CA LEU A 44 -3.36 -0.51 8.42
C LEU A 44 -2.66 -0.21 9.75
N ASP A 45 -3.41 0.13 10.80
CA ASP A 45 -2.85 0.42 12.13
C ASP A 45 -2.08 -0.80 12.70
N HIS A 46 -2.58 -2.02 12.48
CA HIS A 46 -1.91 -3.25 12.88
C HIS A 46 -0.58 -3.46 12.14
N LEU A 47 -0.55 -3.32 10.81
CA LEU A 47 0.67 -3.50 10.02
C LEU A 47 1.73 -2.44 10.36
N LEU A 48 1.33 -1.17 10.51
CA LEU A 48 2.24 -0.10 10.87
C LEU A 48 2.85 -0.30 12.26
N SER A 49 2.05 -0.79 13.22
CA SER A 49 2.53 -1.12 14.57
C SER A 49 3.52 -2.29 14.54
N ALA A 50 3.26 -3.31 13.71
CA ALA A 50 4.16 -4.46 13.54
C ALA A 50 5.52 -4.06 12.94
N VAL A 51 5.52 -3.19 11.92
CA VAL A 51 6.76 -2.67 11.31
C VAL A 51 7.56 -1.81 12.28
N GLY A 52 6.90 -0.97 13.07
CA GLY A 52 7.56 -0.13 14.08
C GLY A 52 8.06 -0.89 15.32
N ALA A 53 7.66 -2.16 15.49
CA ALA A 53 8.00 -2.99 16.65
C ALA A 53 9.09 -4.05 16.38
N ALA A 54 9.56 -4.20 15.14
CA ALA A 54 10.66 -5.10 14.82
C ALA A 54 11.98 -4.56 15.41
N PRO A 55 12.73 -5.35 16.21
CA PRO A 55 14.02 -4.91 16.74
C PRO A 55 15.09 -4.83 15.63
N ASP A 56 15.92 -3.79 15.70
CA ASP A 56 17.10 -3.55 14.85
C ASP A 56 18.15 -4.67 14.96
#